data_AF-A0A7X9EDP5-F1
#
_entry.id   AF-A0A7X9EDP5-F1
#
_cell.length_a   1.000
_cell.length_b   1.000
_cell.length_c   1.000
_cell.angle_alpha   90.00
_cell.angle_beta   90.00
_cell.angle_gamma   90.00
#
_symmetry.space_group_name_H-M   'P 1'
#
loop_
_entity.id
_entity.type
_entity.pdbx_description
1 polymer ?
#
loop_
_entity_poly.entity_id
_entity_poly.type
_entity_poly.pdbx_seq_one_letter_code
_entity_poly.pdbx_strand_id
1 'polypeptide(L)'
;FIRERLGNVYILPLCGAAGDQCPLDLVRISKTNVKTLQAHAAQAGEVFRNFDMLQECNDIGLRIADAVVRGYNKARNYIDTNPIFRHKVLKMSLPIRKVSYDEYVLAKKQIEELKSKFTPENPMKGADMVAAFEPVGVIRRWDLQNNKDSYECDVHILRIGNISVATNPFELFCEYGMRIKARTKSEQTFIVQLANGGGGYLPTKAAIEGGSYSSKPASTMCGPDGGDLLVENTIAAINELWE
;
A
#
# COMPACT_ATOMS: atom_id res chain seq x y z
N PHE A 1 -18.71 14.82 10.10
CA PHE A 1 -18.50 13.94 11.27
C PHE A 1 -17.51 14.45 12.33
N ILE A 2 -16.18 14.53 12.07
CA ILE A 2 -15.20 14.86 13.15
C ILE A 2 -15.38 16.29 13.69
N ARG A 3 -15.34 17.30 12.81
CA ARG A 3 -15.46 18.71 13.21
C ARG A 3 -16.83 19.07 13.79
N GLU A 4 -17.90 18.40 13.36
CA GLU A 4 -19.22 18.53 13.98
C GLU A 4 -19.20 18.16 15.46
N ARG A 5 -18.37 17.18 15.86
CA ARG A 5 -18.33 16.64 17.22
C ARG A 5 -17.26 17.28 18.09
N LEU A 6 -16.14 17.71 17.50
CA LEU A 6 -14.98 18.23 18.23
C LEU A 6 -14.76 19.75 18.02
N GLY A 7 -15.57 20.39 17.18
CA GLY A 7 -15.39 21.79 16.81
C GLY A 7 -14.20 21.99 15.85
N ASN A 8 -13.54 23.14 15.97
CA ASN A 8 -12.45 23.54 15.09
C ASN A 8 -11.13 22.85 15.47
N VAL A 9 -11.02 21.57 15.11
CA VAL A 9 -9.79 20.79 15.25
C VAL A 9 -9.02 20.69 13.93
N TYR A 10 -7.70 20.72 14.02
CA TYR A 10 -6.81 20.38 12.91
C TYR A 10 -6.81 18.87 12.71
N ILE A 11 -6.88 18.44 11.45
CA ILE A 11 -6.89 17.03 11.07
C ILE A 11 -5.73 16.79 10.12
N LEU A 12 -4.82 15.93 10.52
CA LEU A 12 -3.75 15.41 9.67
C LEU A 12 -4.07 13.95 9.32
N PRO A 13 -4.58 13.66 8.12
CA PRO A 13 -4.82 12.29 7.69
C PRO A 13 -3.48 11.61 7.38
N LEU A 14 -3.23 10.48 8.02
CA LEU A 14 -2.05 9.64 7.80
C LEU A 14 -2.50 8.25 7.34
N CYS A 15 -1.92 7.78 6.24
CA CYS A 15 -2.22 6.44 5.72
C CYS A 15 -1.27 5.43 6.37
N GLY A 16 -1.82 4.49 7.15
CA GLY A 16 -1.05 3.38 7.73
C GLY A 16 -0.67 2.32 6.69
N ALA A 17 -0.05 1.22 7.11
CA ALA A 17 0.11 0.04 6.25
C ALA A 17 -1.28 -0.48 5.83
N ALA A 18 -1.62 -0.38 4.54
CA ALA A 18 -2.94 -0.70 4.03
C ALA A 18 -2.93 -1.23 2.58
N GLY A 19 -1.77 -1.67 2.06
CA GLY A 19 -1.64 -2.14 0.68
C GLY A 19 -2.47 -3.39 0.36
N ASP A 20 -2.91 -4.12 1.38
CA ASP A 20 -3.77 -5.31 1.28
C ASP A 20 -5.15 -5.10 1.91
N GLN A 21 -5.57 -3.83 2.09
CA GLN A 21 -6.85 -3.49 2.69
C GLN A 21 -7.84 -2.94 1.65
N CYS A 22 -9.09 -3.36 1.77
CA CYS A 22 -10.21 -2.73 1.08
C CYS A 22 -11.06 -2.00 2.12
N PRO A 23 -11.42 -0.72 1.90
CA PRO A 23 -12.27 0.02 2.84
C PRO A 23 -13.73 -0.49 2.85
N LEU A 24 -14.14 -1.18 1.79
CA LEU A 24 -15.47 -1.80 1.69
C LEU A 24 -15.52 -3.10 2.49
N ASP A 25 -16.65 -3.32 3.17
CA ASP A 25 -16.95 -4.62 3.79
C ASP A 25 -17.35 -5.63 2.71
N LEU A 26 -16.34 -6.21 2.06
CA LEU A 26 -16.54 -7.18 0.98
C LEU A 26 -17.24 -8.45 1.47
N VAL A 27 -17.14 -8.80 2.77
CA VAL A 27 -17.82 -9.97 3.33
C VAL A 27 -19.32 -9.76 3.37
N ARG A 28 -19.78 -8.60 3.82
CA ARG A 28 -21.21 -8.25 3.78
C ARG A 28 -21.72 -8.05 2.36
N ILE A 29 -21.01 -7.25 1.57
CA ILE A 29 -21.44 -6.84 0.23
C ILE A 29 -21.45 -8.03 -0.75
N SER A 30 -20.53 -8.99 -0.62
CA SER A 30 -20.46 -10.15 -1.52
C SER A 30 -21.64 -11.11 -1.42
N LYS A 31 -22.39 -11.12 -0.30
CA LYS A 31 -23.54 -12.02 -0.10
C LYS A 31 -24.63 -11.86 -1.16
N THR A 32 -24.84 -10.64 -1.66
CA THR A 32 -25.85 -10.34 -2.68
C THR A 32 -25.26 -9.83 -4.00
N ASN A 33 -23.93 -9.60 -4.05
CA ASN A 33 -23.28 -8.89 -5.16
C ASN A 33 -22.21 -9.73 -5.87
N VAL A 34 -22.35 -11.06 -5.90
CA VAL A 34 -21.32 -11.99 -6.44
C VAL A 34 -20.90 -11.62 -7.87
N LYS A 35 -21.84 -11.60 -8.82
CA LYS A 35 -21.54 -11.28 -10.24
C LYS A 35 -21.07 -9.84 -10.41
N THR A 36 -21.68 -8.91 -9.70
CA THR A 36 -21.34 -7.49 -9.74
C THR A 36 -19.91 -7.24 -9.26
N LEU A 37 -19.49 -7.86 -8.16
CA LEU A 37 -18.14 -7.72 -7.65
C LEU A 37 -17.11 -8.39 -8.56
N GLN A 38 -17.44 -9.53 -9.18
CA GLN A 38 -16.57 -10.15 -10.19
C GLN A 38 -16.36 -9.21 -11.39
N ALA A 39 -17.44 -8.62 -11.91
CA ALA A 39 -17.35 -7.65 -12.99
C ALA A 39 -16.57 -6.39 -12.58
N HIS A 40 -16.81 -5.88 -11.37
CA HIS A 40 -16.11 -4.72 -10.81
C HIS A 40 -14.61 -4.99 -10.65
N ALA A 41 -14.25 -6.17 -10.14
CA ALA A 41 -12.86 -6.59 -9.95
C ALA A 41 -12.11 -6.81 -11.27
N ALA A 42 -12.82 -7.12 -12.36
CA ALA A 42 -12.21 -7.25 -13.68
C ALA A 42 -11.72 -5.91 -14.26
N GLN A 43 -12.21 -4.77 -13.74
CA GLN A 43 -11.82 -3.42 -14.17
C GLN A 43 -11.89 -3.17 -15.69
N ALA A 44 -12.68 -3.96 -16.40
CA ALA A 44 -12.72 -4.00 -17.86
C ALA A 44 -13.71 -3.00 -18.48
N GLY A 45 -14.51 -2.32 -17.64
CA GLY A 45 -15.52 -1.35 -18.06
C GLY A 45 -16.40 -0.88 -16.90
N GLU A 46 -17.43 -0.11 -17.23
CA GLU A 46 -18.43 0.32 -16.26
C GLU A 46 -19.27 -0.86 -15.77
N VAL A 47 -19.59 -0.84 -14.48
CA VAL A 47 -20.40 -1.88 -13.84
C VAL A 47 -21.51 -1.27 -13.02
N PHE A 48 -22.70 -1.83 -13.13
CA PHE A 48 -23.80 -1.48 -12.26
C PHE A 48 -23.52 -2.01 -10.86
N ARG A 49 -23.25 -1.10 -9.90
CA ARG A 49 -23.12 -1.45 -8.49
C ARG A 49 -24.51 -1.55 -7.89
N ASN A 50 -24.86 -2.72 -7.39
CA ASN A 50 -26.13 -2.97 -6.71
C ASN A 50 -26.04 -2.67 -5.20
N PHE A 51 -25.26 -1.65 -4.84
CA PHE A 51 -25.14 -1.11 -3.49
C PHE A 51 -24.79 0.38 -3.54
N ASP A 52 -25.18 1.11 -2.51
CA ASP A 52 -24.99 2.56 -2.42
C ASP A 52 -23.59 2.91 -1.91
N MET A 53 -22.71 3.31 -2.84
CA MET A 53 -21.35 3.74 -2.52
C MET A 53 -21.28 4.99 -1.64
N LEU A 54 -22.28 5.88 -1.73
CA LEU A 54 -22.31 7.08 -0.89
C LEU A 54 -22.62 6.69 0.56
N GLN A 55 -23.58 5.77 0.75
CA GLN A 55 -23.86 5.21 2.06
C GLN A 55 -22.65 4.49 2.64
N GLU A 56 -21.98 3.63 1.86
CA GLU A 56 -20.75 2.94 2.30
C GLU A 56 -19.65 3.94 2.71
N CYS A 57 -19.46 5.02 1.94
CA CYS A 57 -18.52 6.09 2.27
C CYS A 57 -18.89 6.81 3.57
N ASN A 58 -20.18 7.11 3.78
CA ASN A 58 -20.66 7.71 5.02
C ASN A 58 -20.41 6.80 6.22
N ASP A 59 -20.67 5.50 6.10
CA ASP A 59 -20.46 4.52 7.17
C ASP A 59 -18.96 4.36 7.51
N ILE A 60 -18.08 4.41 6.51
CA ILE A 60 -16.62 4.47 6.72
C ILE A 60 -16.25 5.75 7.47
N GLY A 61 -16.76 6.90 7.02
CA GLY A 61 -16.50 8.20 7.63
C GLY A 61 -16.95 8.27 9.10
N LEU A 62 -18.10 7.68 9.43
CA LEU A 62 -18.60 7.57 10.79
C LEU A 62 -17.69 6.71 11.67
N ARG A 63 -17.27 5.53 11.19
CA ARG A 63 -16.33 4.65 11.92
C ARG A 63 -14.99 5.34 12.22
N ILE A 64 -14.46 6.07 11.23
CA ILE A 64 -13.24 6.87 11.40
C ILE A 64 -13.48 7.97 12.45
N ALA A 65 -14.59 8.69 12.35
CA ALA A 65 -14.92 9.76 13.30
C ALA A 65 -15.10 9.24 14.73
N ASP A 66 -15.75 8.09 14.91
CA ASP A 66 -15.90 7.43 16.21
C ASP A 66 -14.53 7.06 16.80
N ALA A 67 -13.62 6.51 16.00
CA ALA A 67 -12.27 6.20 16.43
C ALA A 67 -11.50 7.47 16.85
N VAL A 68 -11.56 8.53 16.06
CA VAL A 68 -10.90 9.81 16.35
C VAL A 68 -11.46 10.46 17.63
N VAL A 69 -12.79 10.52 17.79
CA VAL A 69 -13.43 11.10 18.98
C VAL A 69 -13.04 10.33 20.25
N ARG A 70 -13.03 8.99 20.19
CA ARG A 70 -12.57 8.15 21.31
C ARG A 70 -11.12 8.43 21.69
N GLY A 71 -10.24 8.57 20.69
CA GLY A 71 -8.83 8.91 20.91
C GLY A 71 -8.66 10.31 21.49
N TYR A 72 -9.31 11.31 20.90
CA TYR A 72 -9.26 12.71 21.31
C TYR A 72 -9.71 12.92 22.76
N ASN A 73 -10.81 12.28 23.17
CA ASN A 73 -11.33 12.40 24.54
C ASN A 73 -10.35 11.94 25.62
N LYS A 74 -9.44 11.01 25.29
CA LYS A 74 -8.34 10.60 26.15
C LYS A 74 -7.15 11.55 26.01
N ALA A 75 -6.70 11.81 24.78
CA ALA A 75 -5.50 12.57 24.49
C ALA A 75 -5.55 14.02 25.00
N ARG A 76 -6.72 14.67 24.97
CA ARG A 76 -6.89 16.06 25.44
C ARG A 76 -6.51 16.29 26.92
N ASN A 77 -6.47 15.23 27.72
CA ASN A 77 -6.10 15.30 29.14
C ASN A 77 -4.60 15.07 29.39
N TYR A 78 -3.83 14.70 28.35
CA TYR A 78 -2.42 14.33 28.45
C TYR A 78 -1.61 15.02 27.34
N ILE A 79 -1.62 16.35 27.34
CA ILE A 79 -0.87 17.15 26.37
C ILE A 79 0.54 17.39 26.91
N ASP A 80 1.53 16.85 26.21
CA ASP A 80 2.93 17.21 26.42
C ASP A 80 3.31 18.37 25.50
N THR A 81 3.62 19.52 26.09
CA THR A 81 4.01 20.74 25.35
C THR A 81 5.51 20.84 25.10
N ASN A 82 6.32 19.93 25.64
CA ASN A 82 7.76 19.87 25.40
C ASN A 82 8.23 18.42 25.19
N PRO A 83 7.66 17.70 24.21
CA PRO A 83 8.00 16.31 23.97
C PRO A 83 9.43 16.19 23.47
N ILE A 84 10.10 15.09 23.83
CA ILE A 84 11.38 14.72 23.21
C ILE A 84 11.17 14.61 21.70
N PHE A 85 11.84 15.46 20.94
CA PHE A 85 11.81 15.43 19.49
C PHE A 85 13.16 14.95 18.95
N ARG A 86 13.17 13.83 18.23
CA ARG A 86 14.34 13.36 17.49
C ARG A 86 13.91 12.95 16.09
N HIS A 87 14.78 13.18 15.10
CA HIS A 87 14.52 12.82 13.71
C HIS A 87 15.76 12.18 13.10
N LYS A 88 15.55 11.11 12.34
CA LYS A 88 16.58 10.45 11.54
C LYS A 88 16.01 10.20 10.14
N VAL A 89 16.84 10.44 9.14
CA VAL A 89 16.58 9.98 7.77
C VAL A 89 17.42 8.73 7.53
N LEU A 90 16.74 7.64 7.19
CA LEU A 90 17.35 6.37 6.85
C LEU A 90 17.30 6.20 5.33
N LYS A 91 18.46 6.23 4.70
CA LYS A 91 18.60 5.89 3.28
C LYS A 91 18.64 4.37 3.16
N MET A 92 17.71 3.80 2.40
CA MET A 92 17.64 2.36 2.17
C MET A 92 17.88 2.04 0.71
N SER A 93 18.62 0.95 0.49
CA SER A 93 18.78 0.28 -0.79
C SER A 93 18.11 -1.09 -0.66
N LEU A 94 16.95 -1.26 -1.30
CA LEU A 94 16.15 -2.49 -1.21
C LEU A 94 16.27 -3.28 -2.51
N PRO A 95 16.49 -4.60 -2.50
CA PRO A 95 16.58 -5.39 -3.72
C PRO A 95 15.28 -5.25 -4.54
N ILE A 96 15.42 -5.01 -5.85
CA ILE A 96 14.25 -5.08 -6.73
C ILE A 96 13.85 -6.54 -6.91
N ARG A 97 12.55 -6.78 -7.01
CA ARG A 97 12.05 -8.10 -7.38
C ARG A 97 12.42 -8.39 -8.84
N LYS A 98 13.06 -9.51 -9.12
CA LYS A 98 13.44 -9.91 -10.49
C LYS A 98 12.38 -10.82 -11.12
N VAL A 99 12.36 -10.85 -12.44
CA VAL A 99 11.64 -11.85 -13.26
C VAL A 99 12.66 -12.69 -14.03
N SER A 100 12.29 -13.93 -14.32
CA SER A 100 13.08 -14.87 -15.12
C SER A 100 13.02 -14.54 -16.61
N TYR A 101 13.99 -15.07 -17.37
CA TYR A 101 13.99 -14.93 -18.83
C TYR A 101 12.77 -15.61 -19.47
N ASP A 102 12.33 -16.74 -18.93
CA ASP A 102 11.17 -17.46 -19.42
C ASP A 102 9.87 -16.66 -19.23
N GLU A 103 9.70 -16.01 -18.07
CA GLU A 103 8.59 -15.07 -17.83
C GLU A 103 8.61 -13.91 -18.81
N TYR A 104 9.79 -13.35 -19.11
CA TYR A 104 9.96 -12.28 -20.09
C TYR A 104 9.59 -12.71 -21.51
N VAL A 105 10.07 -13.88 -21.96
CA VAL A 105 9.74 -14.43 -23.28
C VAL A 105 8.25 -14.69 -23.40
N LEU A 106 7.63 -15.26 -22.36
CA LEU A 106 6.19 -15.51 -22.32
C LEU A 106 5.41 -14.18 -22.38
N ALA A 107 5.79 -13.18 -21.60
CA ALA A 107 5.15 -11.87 -21.60
C ALA A 107 5.26 -11.17 -22.96
N LYS A 108 6.42 -11.26 -23.63
CA LYS A 108 6.58 -10.76 -25.00
C LYS A 108 5.64 -11.44 -25.97
N LYS A 109 5.55 -12.78 -25.94
CA LYS A 109 4.62 -13.53 -26.78
C LYS A 109 3.16 -13.09 -26.56
N GLN A 110 2.75 -12.95 -25.31
CA GLN A 110 1.40 -12.50 -24.95
C GLN A 110 1.09 -11.10 -25.52
N ILE A 111 2.05 -10.17 -25.47
CA ILE A 111 1.89 -8.83 -26.02
C ILE A 111 1.84 -8.82 -27.55
N GLU A 112 2.65 -9.63 -28.24
CA GLU A 112 2.59 -9.72 -29.70
C GLU A 112 1.27 -10.36 -30.17
N GLU A 113 0.81 -11.42 -29.49
CA GLU A 113 -0.51 -12.01 -29.73
C GLU A 113 -1.63 -11.01 -29.49
N LEU A 114 -1.54 -10.19 -28.44
CA LEU A 114 -2.51 -9.16 -28.12
C LEU A 114 -2.52 -8.07 -29.20
N LYS A 115 -1.35 -7.55 -29.59
CA LYS A 115 -1.22 -6.54 -30.66
C LYS A 115 -1.80 -7.00 -31.99
N SER A 116 -1.64 -8.28 -32.34
CA SER A 116 -2.14 -8.84 -33.61
C SER A 116 -3.66 -8.75 -33.79
N LYS A 117 -4.41 -8.49 -32.69
CA LYS A 117 -5.87 -8.37 -32.69
C LYS A 117 -6.38 -6.95 -32.99
N PHE A 118 -5.50 -5.95 -33.02
CA PHE A 118 -5.89 -4.54 -33.15
C PHE A 118 -5.41 -3.95 -34.47
N THR A 119 -6.29 -3.16 -35.08
CA THR A 119 -6.03 -2.35 -36.28
C THR A 119 -6.54 -0.93 -36.03
N PRO A 120 -6.24 0.06 -36.89
CA PRO A 120 -6.83 1.39 -36.76
C PRO A 120 -8.37 1.38 -36.70
N GLU A 121 -9.01 0.42 -37.37
CA GLU A 121 -10.47 0.21 -37.41
C GLU A 121 -11.00 -0.58 -36.21
N ASN A 122 -10.14 -1.29 -35.49
CA ASN A 122 -10.46 -2.02 -34.25
C ASN A 122 -9.44 -1.67 -33.15
N PRO A 123 -9.53 -0.48 -32.54
CA PRO A 123 -8.61 -0.06 -31.49
C PRO A 123 -8.83 -0.83 -30.19
N MET A 124 -7.80 -0.85 -29.34
CA MET A 124 -7.88 -1.42 -27.98
C MET A 124 -8.97 -0.76 -27.14
N LYS A 125 -9.63 -1.57 -26.30
CA LYS A 125 -10.63 -1.15 -25.33
C LYS A 125 -10.11 -1.34 -23.89
N GLY A 126 -10.94 -0.96 -22.90
CA GLY A 126 -10.63 -1.09 -21.47
C GLY A 126 -10.11 -2.48 -21.08
N ALA A 127 -10.85 -3.52 -21.46
CA ALA A 127 -10.48 -4.92 -21.19
C ALA A 127 -9.09 -5.30 -21.75
N ASP A 128 -8.74 -4.79 -22.93
CA ASP A 128 -7.47 -5.10 -23.59
C ASP A 128 -6.30 -4.45 -22.86
N MET A 129 -6.49 -3.23 -22.35
CA MET A 129 -5.49 -2.54 -21.53
C MET A 129 -5.25 -3.28 -20.20
N VAL A 130 -6.32 -3.78 -19.57
CA VAL A 130 -6.20 -4.60 -18.35
C VAL A 130 -5.45 -5.90 -18.64
N ALA A 131 -5.76 -6.58 -19.75
CA ALA A 131 -5.06 -7.80 -20.16
C ALA A 131 -3.57 -7.56 -20.47
N ALA A 132 -3.23 -6.37 -20.97
CA ALA A 132 -1.84 -5.98 -21.25
C ALA A 132 -1.04 -5.63 -19.98
N PHE A 133 -1.69 -5.31 -18.86
CA PHE A 133 -1.04 -4.74 -17.68
C PHE A 133 0.06 -5.66 -17.11
N GLU A 134 -0.26 -6.93 -16.82
CA GLU A 134 0.71 -7.85 -16.24
C GLU A 134 1.88 -8.14 -17.19
N PRO A 135 1.66 -8.52 -18.48
CA PRO A 135 2.76 -8.78 -19.39
C PRO A 135 3.65 -7.56 -19.65
N VAL A 136 3.06 -6.36 -19.82
CA VAL A 136 3.84 -5.11 -19.94
C VAL A 136 4.67 -4.87 -18.68
N GLY A 137 4.10 -5.12 -17.50
CA GLY A 137 4.81 -4.99 -16.24
C GLY A 137 6.00 -5.94 -16.11
N VAL A 138 5.86 -7.19 -16.56
CA VAL A 138 6.97 -8.18 -16.61
C VAL A 138 8.07 -7.74 -17.57
N ILE A 139 7.72 -7.29 -18.78
CA ILE A 139 8.70 -6.78 -19.76
C ILE A 139 9.46 -5.57 -19.19
N ARG A 140 8.74 -4.60 -18.63
CA ARG A 140 9.36 -3.43 -17.98
C ARG A 140 10.26 -3.83 -16.81
N ARG A 141 9.88 -4.88 -16.06
CA ARG A 141 10.72 -5.38 -14.97
C ARG A 141 12.02 -5.98 -15.50
N TRP A 142 11.94 -6.80 -16.54
CA TRP A 142 13.11 -7.37 -17.19
C TRP A 142 14.08 -6.29 -17.68
N ASP A 143 13.58 -5.23 -18.31
CA ASP A 143 14.42 -4.12 -18.78
C ASP A 143 15.04 -3.35 -17.60
N LEU A 144 14.29 -3.13 -16.53
CA LEU A 144 14.78 -2.45 -15.32
C LEU A 144 15.90 -3.26 -14.64
N GLN A 145 15.71 -4.56 -14.44
CA GLN A 145 16.66 -5.40 -13.70
C GLN A 145 18.00 -5.62 -14.41
N ASN A 146 18.07 -5.34 -15.71
CA ASN A 146 19.33 -5.36 -16.46
C ASN A 146 20.21 -4.12 -16.22
N ASN A 147 19.63 -3.06 -15.62
CA ASN A 147 20.31 -1.78 -15.40
C ASN A 147 20.39 -1.40 -13.91
N LYS A 148 19.56 -2.01 -13.06
CA LYS A 148 19.42 -1.65 -11.65
C LYS A 148 19.11 -2.89 -10.80
N ASP A 149 19.81 -3.06 -9.69
CA ASP A 149 19.57 -4.17 -8.76
C ASP A 149 18.78 -3.75 -7.49
N SER A 150 18.67 -2.45 -7.23
CA SER A 150 18.06 -1.92 -6.01
C SER A 150 17.08 -0.78 -6.26
N TYR A 151 16.14 -0.63 -5.34
CA TYR A 151 15.27 0.53 -5.18
C TYR A 151 15.80 1.36 -4.02
N GLU A 152 16.21 2.60 -4.32
CA GLU A 152 16.70 3.54 -3.32
C GLU A 152 15.53 4.38 -2.81
N CYS A 153 15.42 4.54 -1.49
CA CYS A 153 14.40 5.37 -0.88
C CYS A 153 14.83 5.94 0.48
N ASP A 154 14.21 7.08 0.83
CA ASP A 154 14.39 7.72 2.12
C ASP A 154 13.22 7.37 3.06
N VAL A 155 13.56 6.85 4.24
CA VAL A 155 12.62 6.55 5.33
C VAL A 155 12.88 7.52 6.48
N HIS A 156 11.89 8.35 6.78
CA HIS A 156 11.94 9.28 7.90
C HIS A 156 11.44 8.60 9.16
N ILE A 157 12.26 8.64 10.21
CA ILE A 157 11.92 8.17 11.55
C ILE A 157 11.88 9.36 12.49
N LEU A 158 10.74 9.59 13.12
CA LEU A 158 10.56 10.63 14.12
C LEU A 158 10.24 10.00 15.46
N ARG A 159 10.85 10.53 16.52
CA ARG A 159 10.40 10.34 17.91
C ARG A 159 9.74 11.61 18.37
N ILE A 160 8.54 11.48 18.94
CA ILE A 160 7.81 12.57 19.58
C ILE A 160 7.37 12.04 20.96
N GLY A 161 8.08 12.43 22.02
CA GLY A 161 7.86 11.93 23.37
C GLY A 161 8.12 10.41 23.46
N ASN A 162 7.07 9.64 23.71
CA ASN A 162 7.10 8.17 23.80
C ASN A 162 6.60 7.45 22.53
N ILE A 163 6.18 8.19 21.49
CA ILE A 163 5.74 7.62 20.21
C ILE A 163 6.82 7.73 19.14
N SER A 164 6.74 6.85 18.14
CA SER A 164 7.51 6.94 16.91
C SER A 164 6.61 7.06 15.68
N VAL A 165 7.12 7.72 14.63
CA VAL A 165 6.51 7.78 13.30
C VAL A 165 7.55 7.32 12.28
N ALA A 166 7.19 6.36 11.43
CA ALA A 166 8.07 5.83 10.38
C ALA A 166 7.37 5.91 9.02
N THR A 167 7.98 6.61 8.07
CA THR A 167 7.45 6.71 6.71
C THR A 167 7.86 5.52 5.85
N ASN A 168 7.11 5.18 4.81
CA ASN A 168 7.56 4.23 3.78
C ASN A 168 7.01 4.57 2.38
N PRO A 169 7.75 4.23 1.31
CA PRO A 169 7.39 4.62 -0.07
C PRO A 169 6.46 3.62 -0.78
N PHE A 170 6.04 2.55 -0.12
CA PHE A 170 5.24 1.47 -0.70
C PHE A 170 3.77 1.55 -0.25
N GLU A 171 2.91 0.84 -0.98
CA GLU A 171 1.65 0.32 -0.45
C GLU A 171 1.98 -0.93 0.38
N LEU A 172 2.23 -0.70 1.67
CA LEU A 172 2.79 -1.68 2.59
C LEU A 172 1.68 -2.60 3.11
N PHE A 173 1.91 -3.91 3.03
CA PHE A 173 1.00 -4.91 3.57
C PHE A 173 0.94 -4.82 5.11
N CYS A 174 -0.24 -5.08 5.68
CA CYS A 174 -0.49 -4.90 7.11
C CYS A 174 0.50 -5.68 7.99
N GLU A 175 0.90 -6.87 7.56
CA GLU A 175 1.85 -7.73 8.28
C GLU A 175 3.15 -6.99 8.62
N TYR A 176 3.76 -6.30 7.65
CA TYR A 176 4.99 -5.54 7.87
C TYR A 176 4.79 -4.42 8.89
N GLY A 177 3.68 -3.71 8.79
CA GLY A 177 3.31 -2.67 9.77
C GLY A 177 3.15 -3.24 11.19
N MET A 178 2.57 -4.42 11.33
CA MET A 178 2.43 -5.10 12.62
C MET A 178 3.78 -5.58 13.17
N ARG A 179 4.64 -6.14 12.31
CA ARG A 179 6.00 -6.57 12.68
C ARG A 179 6.82 -5.41 13.24
N ILE A 180 6.76 -4.24 12.61
CA ILE A 180 7.45 -3.04 13.11
C ILE A 180 6.87 -2.63 14.47
N LYS A 181 5.54 -2.42 14.54
CA LYS A 181 4.87 -1.98 15.78
C LYS A 181 5.13 -2.91 16.97
N ALA A 182 5.18 -4.22 16.76
CA ALA A 182 5.36 -5.20 17.82
C ALA A 182 6.79 -5.27 18.39
N ARG A 183 7.79 -4.74 17.68
CA ARG A 183 9.21 -4.97 17.99
C ARG A 183 10.00 -3.69 18.28
N THR A 184 9.38 -2.52 18.17
CA THR A 184 9.99 -1.23 18.48
C THR A 184 9.91 -0.88 19.96
N LYS A 185 10.89 -0.11 20.48
CA LYS A 185 10.94 0.38 21.87
C LYS A 185 9.87 1.44 22.19
N SER A 186 9.32 2.12 21.19
CA SER A 186 8.27 3.14 21.38
C SER A 186 6.96 2.52 21.87
N GLU A 187 6.23 3.23 22.73
CA GLU A 187 4.94 2.76 23.23
C GLU A 187 3.89 2.64 22.11
N GLN A 188 3.96 3.54 21.13
CA GLN A 188 3.16 3.50 19.93
C GLN A 188 4.00 3.87 18.72
N THR A 189 3.78 3.16 17.61
CA THR A 189 4.48 3.35 16.35
C THR A 189 3.46 3.60 15.24
N PHE A 190 3.55 4.77 14.62
CA PHE A 190 2.74 5.14 13.46
C PHE A 190 3.52 4.83 12.19
N ILE A 191 2.96 3.95 11.36
CA ILE A 191 3.46 3.76 10.00
C ILE A 191 2.76 4.76 9.10
N VAL A 192 3.50 5.44 8.24
CA VAL A 192 2.97 6.37 7.24
C VAL A 192 3.43 5.93 5.86
N GLN A 193 2.54 5.33 5.09
CA GLN A 193 2.83 4.81 3.77
C GLN A 193 2.65 5.84 2.67
N LEU A 194 3.05 5.48 1.44
CA LEU A 194 2.99 6.37 0.26
C LEU A 194 3.74 7.70 0.49
N ALA A 195 4.83 7.64 1.24
CA ALA A 195 5.64 8.79 1.61
C ALA A 195 7.06 8.63 1.07
N ASN A 196 7.62 9.72 0.53
CA ASN A 196 9.01 9.81 0.08
C ASN A 196 9.40 8.80 -1.01
N GLY A 197 8.46 8.40 -1.86
CA GLY A 197 8.71 7.53 -3.01
C GLY A 197 7.44 7.00 -3.64
N GLY A 198 7.61 6.00 -4.51
CA GLY A 198 6.56 5.38 -5.32
C GLY A 198 6.93 3.96 -5.68
N GLY A 199 7.10 3.11 -4.67
CA GLY A 199 7.55 1.72 -4.83
C GLY A 199 6.46 0.72 -5.25
N GLY A 200 5.22 1.18 -5.41
CA GLY A 200 4.06 0.32 -5.64
C GLY A 200 3.78 -0.56 -4.40
N TYR A 201 3.15 -1.70 -4.62
CA TYR A 201 2.86 -2.66 -3.55
C TYR A 201 4.13 -3.35 -3.05
N LEU A 202 4.19 -3.59 -1.75
CA LEU A 202 5.22 -4.41 -1.12
C LEU A 202 4.56 -5.65 -0.49
N PRO A 203 4.48 -6.76 -1.24
CA PRO A 203 3.75 -7.95 -0.83
C PRO A 203 4.59 -8.80 0.12
N THR A 204 3.90 -9.50 1.03
CA THR A 204 4.52 -10.56 1.83
C THR A 204 4.69 -11.82 1.00
N LYS A 205 5.47 -12.78 1.51
CA LYS A 205 5.63 -14.10 0.86
C LYS A 205 4.28 -14.80 0.68
N ALA A 206 3.45 -14.81 1.73
CA ALA A 206 2.11 -15.39 1.69
C ALA A 206 1.21 -14.70 0.65
N ALA A 207 1.33 -13.38 0.46
CA ALA A 207 0.58 -12.67 -0.56
C ALA A 207 1.01 -13.03 -1.99
N ILE A 208 2.30 -13.28 -2.22
CA ILE A 208 2.79 -13.78 -3.50
C ILE A 208 2.23 -15.18 -3.78
N GLU A 209 2.31 -16.07 -2.79
CA GLU A 209 1.75 -17.43 -2.89
C GLU A 209 0.22 -17.40 -3.11
N GLY A 210 -0.47 -16.42 -2.53
CA GLY A 210 -1.90 -16.17 -2.74
C GLY A 210 -2.26 -15.53 -4.09
N GLY A 211 -1.29 -15.05 -4.86
CA GLY A 211 -1.47 -14.66 -6.27
C GLY A 211 -2.31 -13.40 -6.53
N SER A 212 -2.55 -12.55 -5.54
CA SER A 212 -3.26 -11.27 -5.70
C SER A 212 -2.63 -10.35 -6.75
N TYR A 213 -3.39 -9.43 -7.35
CA TYR A 213 -2.83 -8.45 -8.32
C TYR A 213 -1.72 -7.58 -7.69
N SER A 214 -1.87 -7.23 -6.40
CA SER A 214 -0.92 -6.47 -5.58
C SER A 214 0.35 -7.26 -5.24
N SER A 215 0.45 -8.52 -5.66
CA SER A 215 1.64 -9.36 -5.48
C SER A 215 2.27 -9.82 -6.80
N LYS A 216 1.87 -9.22 -7.93
CA LYS A 216 2.47 -9.48 -9.25
C LYS A 216 3.67 -8.56 -9.53
N PRO A 217 4.69 -8.99 -10.30
CA PRO A 217 5.83 -8.14 -10.67
C PRO A 217 5.44 -6.79 -11.29
N ALA A 218 4.31 -6.76 -12.01
CA ALA A 218 3.74 -5.53 -12.60
C ALA A 218 3.35 -4.46 -11.57
N SER A 219 3.06 -4.87 -10.33
CA SER A 219 2.55 -4.01 -9.26
C SER A 219 3.57 -3.78 -8.14
N THR A 220 4.71 -4.49 -8.13
CA THR A 220 5.59 -4.60 -6.95
C THR A 220 7.04 -4.29 -7.29
N MET A 221 7.59 -3.15 -6.85
CA MET A 221 9.01 -2.83 -7.11
C MET A 221 9.96 -3.79 -6.37
N CYS A 222 9.70 -4.02 -5.09
CA CYS A 222 10.48 -4.92 -4.24
C CYS A 222 9.70 -6.19 -3.90
N GLY A 223 10.41 -7.24 -3.52
CA GLY A 223 9.85 -8.52 -3.07
C GLY A 223 9.84 -8.64 -1.54
N PRO A 224 9.48 -9.83 -1.01
CA PRO A 224 9.43 -10.07 0.42
C PRO A 224 10.77 -9.87 1.13
N ASP A 225 11.87 -10.15 0.43
CA ASP A 225 13.25 -9.90 0.86
C ASP A 225 13.50 -8.41 1.11
N GLY A 226 13.06 -7.54 0.19
CA GLY A 226 13.08 -6.09 0.39
C GLY A 226 12.16 -5.65 1.53
N GLY A 227 11.03 -6.32 1.72
CA GLY A 227 10.12 -6.06 2.84
C GLY A 227 10.71 -6.43 4.20
N ASP A 228 11.42 -7.55 4.29
CA ASP A 228 12.13 -7.95 5.51
C ASP A 228 13.22 -6.94 5.86
N LEU A 229 14.04 -6.53 4.89
CA LEU A 229 15.05 -5.49 5.09
C LEU A 229 14.45 -4.16 5.53
N LEU A 230 13.35 -3.73 4.93
CA LEU A 230 12.64 -2.52 5.32
C LEU A 230 12.17 -2.60 6.78
N VAL A 231 11.60 -3.73 7.20
CA VAL A 231 11.15 -3.92 8.58
C VAL A 231 12.32 -3.87 9.56
N GLU A 232 13.37 -4.65 9.34
CA GLU A 232 14.50 -4.74 10.28
C GLU A 232 15.21 -3.40 10.43
N ASN A 233 15.47 -2.72 9.30
CA ASN A 233 16.16 -1.44 9.31
C ASN A 233 15.29 -0.33 9.94
N THR A 234 13.97 -0.38 9.74
CA THR A 234 13.04 0.57 10.39
C THR A 234 13.01 0.36 11.91
N ILE A 235 12.95 -0.89 12.37
CA ILE A 235 12.96 -1.21 13.81
C ILE A 235 14.27 -0.72 14.46
N ALA A 236 15.41 -1.03 13.84
CA ALA A 236 16.71 -0.59 14.33
C ALA A 236 16.78 0.94 14.46
N ALA A 237 16.40 1.66 13.41
CA ALA A 237 16.44 3.13 13.40
C ALA A 237 15.46 3.76 14.41
N ILE A 238 14.29 3.17 14.65
CA ILE A 238 13.40 3.61 15.73
C ILE A 238 14.08 3.40 17.08
N ASN A 239 14.63 2.21 17.32
CA ASN A 239 15.20 1.85 18.62
C ASN A 239 16.43 2.69 19.01
N GLU A 240 17.21 3.15 18.03
CA GLU A 240 18.31 4.10 18.23
C GLU A 240 17.82 5.46 18.76
N LEU A 241 16.61 5.90 18.40
CA LEU A 241 16.07 7.16 18.94
C LEU A 241 15.71 7.06 20.44
N TRP A 242 15.79 5.87 21.04
CA TRP A 242 15.56 5.60 22.48
C TRP A 242 16.83 5.34 23.29
N GLU A 243 18.00 5.43 22.65
CA GLU A 243 19.31 5.39 23.31
C GLU A 243 19.78 6.80 23.69
#